data_AF-A0A3J8TG08-F1
#
_entry.id   AF-A0A3J8TG08-F1
#
_cell.length_a   1.000
_cell.length_b   1.000
_cell.length_c   1.000
_cell.angle_alpha   90.00
_cell.angle_beta   90.00
_cell.angle_gamma   90.00
#
_symmetry.space_group_name_H-M   'P 1'
#
loop_
_entity.id
_entity.type
_entity.pdbx_description
1 polymer ?
#
loop_
_entity_poly.entity_id
_entity_poly.type
_entity_poly.pdbx_seq_one_letter_code
_entity_poly.pdbx_strand_id
1 'polypeptide(L)'
;MLATVRHETYDYIDVEYFSEGSEIGSVSYFNKYDPELASTQEKRNGAIANGNTNQGDGYKYRGRGCVHLTWKNNYKKAKEKFGVDFVNNPDLAGDFIYAVPIMVWGMEEGVFTGLKISSYIREGNIDYEKARKVINGSDQKELIASYARKFQSIMEETSTASKEF
;
A
#
# COMPACT_ATOMS: atom_id res chain seq x y z
N MET A 1 -0.53 9.27 -6.23
CA MET A 1 0.46 8.55 -5.40
C MET A 1 0.71 9.27 -4.07
N LEU A 2 1.22 10.51 -4.04
CA LEU A 2 1.46 11.26 -2.77
C LEU A 2 0.27 11.30 -1.80
N ALA A 3 -0.95 11.50 -2.33
CA ALA A 3 -2.18 11.47 -1.53
C ALA A 3 -2.41 10.14 -0.81
N THR A 4 -2.10 9.02 -1.48
CA THR A 4 -2.12 7.70 -0.88
C THR A 4 -1.10 7.62 0.22
N VAL A 5 0.16 7.97 -0.06
CA VAL A 5 1.25 7.88 0.94
C VAL A 5 0.85 8.64 2.19
N ARG A 6 0.43 9.91 2.04
CA ARG A 6 -0.04 10.75 3.16
C ARG A 6 -1.11 10.07 4.01
N HIS A 7 -2.00 9.30 3.40
CA HIS A 7 -3.09 8.62 4.12
C HIS A 7 -2.62 7.32 4.79
N GLU A 8 -1.93 6.46 4.04
CA GLU A 8 -1.52 5.13 4.51
C GLU A 8 -0.40 5.21 5.57
N THR A 9 0.45 6.23 5.50
CA THR A 9 1.62 6.40 6.39
C THR A 9 1.40 7.46 7.48
N TYR A 10 0.14 7.70 7.86
CA TYR A 10 -0.16 8.56 8.99
C TYR A 10 0.01 7.79 10.31
N ASP A 11 1.03 8.17 11.07
CA ASP A 11 1.21 7.71 12.44
C ASP A 11 0.35 8.56 13.38
N TYR A 12 -0.70 7.95 13.92
CA TYR A 12 -1.63 8.64 14.82
C TYR A 12 -1.13 8.71 16.27
N ILE A 13 -0.09 7.96 16.64
CA ILE A 13 0.51 8.01 17.97
C ILE A 13 1.41 9.23 18.05
N ASP A 14 2.30 9.37 17.07
CA ASP A 14 3.27 10.47 17.01
C ASP A 14 2.76 11.69 16.23
N VAL A 15 1.57 11.59 15.63
CA VAL A 15 0.92 12.64 14.82
C VAL A 15 1.81 13.05 13.63
N GLU A 16 2.42 12.04 13.01
CA GLU A 16 3.37 12.19 11.91
C GLU A 16 2.75 11.74 10.58
N TYR A 17 2.95 12.54 9.52
CA TYR A 17 2.61 12.14 8.16
C TYR A 17 3.87 11.65 7.47
N PHE A 18 3.74 10.67 6.55
CA PHE A 18 4.89 10.10 5.85
C PHE A 18 5.86 9.36 6.79
N SER A 19 5.30 8.58 7.73
CA SER A 19 6.09 7.70 8.59
C SER A 19 6.46 6.38 7.88
N GLU A 20 7.63 5.83 8.19
CA GLU A 20 8.07 4.49 7.74
C GLU A 20 7.54 3.36 8.64
N GLY A 21 6.73 3.70 9.64
CA GLY A 21 6.12 2.76 10.57
C GLY A 21 5.33 1.65 9.88
N SER A 22 5.40 0.45 10.43
CA SER A 22 4.50 -0.64 10.07
C SER A 22 3.09 -0.42 10.62
N GLU A 23 2.08 -1.10 10.08
CA GLU A 23 0.72 -1.08 10.62
C GLU A 23 0.75 -1.30 12.15
N ILE A 24 0.14 -0.36 12.87
CA ILE A 24 0.18 -0.29 14.33
C ILE A 24 -0.88 -1.21 14.91
N GLY A 25 -0.49 -2.10 15.83
CA GLY A 25 -1.40 -2.97 16.57
C GLY A 25 -0.68 -4.00 17.43
N SER A 26 -1.38 -4.62 18.37
CA SER A 26 -0.86 -5.76 19.12
C SER A 26 -0.61 -6.95 18.19
N VAL A 27 0.29 -7.87 18.55
CA VAL A 27 0.50 -9.09 17.76
C VAL A 27 -0.82 -9.84 17.49
N SER A 28 -1.70 -9.93 18.50
CA SER A 28 -3.00 -10.58 18.40
C SER A 28 -3.98 -9.88 17.44
N TYR A 29 -3.86 -8.58 17.23
CA TYR A 29 -4.68 -7.85 16.26
C TYR A 29 -4.46 -8.38 14.84
N PHE A 30 -3.23 -8.80 14.53
CA PHE A 30 -2.85 -9.34 13.22
C PHE A 30 -3.21 -10.81 13.00
N ASN A 31 -3.80 -11.46 14.01
CA ASN A 31 -4.36 -12.81 13.84
C ASN A 31 -5.44 -12.85 12.74
N LYS A 32 -6.07 -11.70 12.40
CA LYS A 32 -6.99 -11.58 11.24
C LYS A 32 -6.36 -12.02 9.90
N TYR A 33 -5.03 -12.01 9.80
CA TYR A 33 -4.25 -12.37 8.61
C TYR A 33 -3.51 -13.70 8.76
N ASP A 34 -3.75 -14.44 9.84
CA ASP A 34 -2.99 -15.63 10.18
C ASP A 34 -3.66 -16.93 9.69
N PRO A 35 -2.92 -17.89 9.13
CA PRO A 35 -3.50 -19.14 8.62
C PRO A 35 -4.00 -20.07 9.72
N GLU A 36 -3.61 -19.86 10.98
CA GLU A 36 -3.97 -20.72 12.11
C GLU A 36 -4.74 -19.93 13.18
N LEU A 37 -4.28 -18.73 13.52
CA LEU A 37 -4.83 -17.92 14.61
C LEU A 37 -6.08 -17.11 14.22
N ALA A 38 -6.41 -17.03 12.93
CA ALA A 38 -7.59 -16.28 12.51
C ALA A 38 -8.89 -16.89 13.07
N SER A 39 -9.81 -16.01 13.46
CA SER A 39 -11.03 -16.37 14.19
C SER A 39 -12.02 -17.24 13.41
N THR A 40 -11.94 -17.27 12.07
CA THR A 40 -12.85 -18.02 11.20
C THR A 40 -12.08 -18.83 10.16
N GLN A 41 -12.67 -19.94 9.72
CA GLN A 41 -12.08 -20.77 8.65
C GLN A 41 -11.92 -19.98 7.34
N GLU A 42 -12.85 -19.10 7.03
CA GLU A 42 -12.77 -18.24 5.85
C GLU A 42 -11.53 -17.33 5.88
N LYS A 43 -11.25 -16.70 7.03
CA LYS A 43 -10.05 -15.86 7.18
C LYS A 43 -8.77 -16.68 7.09
N ARG A 44 -8.73 -17.86 7.70
CA ARG A 44 -7.59 -18.80 7.57
C ARG A 44 -7.35 -19.19 6.11
N ASN A 45 -8.41 -19.56 5.39
CA ASN A 45 -8.34 -19.88 3.96
C ASN A 45 -7.86 -18.68 3.14
N GLY A 46 -8.34 -17.47 3.45
CA GLY A 46 -7.89 -16.23 2.83
C GLY A 46 -6.41 -15.93 3.08
N ALA A 47 -5.92 -16.15 4.31
CA ALA A 47 -4.51 -16.01 4.65
C ALA A 47 -3.63 -16.98 3.83
N ILE A 48 -4.04 -18.26 3.76
CA ILE A 48 -3.37 -19.29 2.97
C ILE A 48 -3.35 -18.94 1.48
N ALA A 49 -4.48 -18.50 0.91
CA ALA A 49 -4.56 -18.07 -0.49
C ALA A 49 -3.63 -16.88 -0.79
N ASN A 50 -3.39 -16.02 0.20
CA ASN A 50 -2.47 -14.89 0.11
C ASN A 50 -1.01 -15.24 0.52
N GLY A 51 -0.73 -16.53 0.72
CA GLY A 51 0.61 -17.08 0.91
C GLY A 51 1.07 -17.15 2.36
N ASN A 52 0.28 -16.72 3.33
CA ASN A 52 0.60 -16.91 4.74
C ASN A 52 0.32 -18.38 5.08
N THR A 53 1.34 -19.15 5.44
CA THR A 53 1.25 -20.62 5.57
C THR A 53 1.72 -21.15 6.91
N ASN A 54 2.27 -20.30 7.77
CA ASN A 54 2.69 -20.69 9.11
C ASN A 54 2.02 -19.79 10.15
N GLN A 55 1.74 -20.32 11.34
CA GLN A 55 1.40 -19.51 12.50
C GLN A 55 2.40 -18.34 12.69
N GLY A 56 1.89 -17.13 12.89
CA GLY A 56 2.67 -15.89 13.02
C GLY A 56 2.92 -15.15 11.70
N ASP A 57 2.64 -15.76 10.54
CA ASP A 57 2.76 -15.09 9.24
C ASP A 57 1.84 -13.85 9.16
N GLY A 58 0.71 -13.84 9.90
CA GLY A 58 -0.19 -12.68 9.96
C GLY A 58 0.51 -11.41 10.49
N TYR A 59 1.25 -11.52 11.60
CA TYR A 59 2.02 -10.40 12.15
C TYR A 59 3.26 -10.09 11.31
N LYS A 60 3.93 -11.14 10.81
CA LYS A 60 5.16 -11.00 10.03
C LYS A 60 4.93 -10.21 8.74
N TYR A 61 3.86 -10.52 8.00
CA TYR A 61 3.53 -9.88 6.71
C TYR A 61 2.35 -8.89 6.81
N ARG A 62 2.27 -8.14 7.92
CA ARG A 62 1.37 -6.99 8.09
C ARG A 62 1.75 -5.81 7.20
N GLY A 63 0.89 -4.80 7.10
CA GLY A 63 1.09 -3.62 6.25
C GLY A 63 2.38 -2.86 6.57
N ARG A 64 3.12 -2.48 5.52
CA ARG A 64 4.31 -1.62 5.59
C ARG A 64 4.41 -0.66 4.41
N GLY A 65 5.03 0.50 4.64
CA GLY A 65 5.39 1.46 3.61
C GLY A 65 4.20 2.17 2.97
N CYS A 66 4.46 2.87 1.87
CA CYS A 66 3.57 3.81 1.18
C CYS A 66 2.18 3.30 0.78
N VAL A 67 1.99 1.98 0.73
CA VAL A 67 0.75 1.31 0.29
C VAL A 67 0.28 0.23 1.26
N HIS A 68 0.86 0.16 2.46
CA HIS A 68 0.62 -0.92 3.41
C HIS A 68 0.73 -2.32 2.77
N LEU A 69 1.90 -2.60 2.18
CA LEU A 69 2.18 -3.90 1.55
C LEU A 69 1.92 -5.03 2.55
N THR A 70 0.90 -5.84 2.28
CA THR A 70 0.41 -6.90 3.16
C THR A 70 0.44 -8.23 2.43
N TRP A 71 0.51 -9.33 3.18
CA TRP A 71 0.52 -10.72 2.72
C TRP A 71 1.83 -11.22 2.11
N LYS A 72 2.26 -12.42 2.50
CA LYS A 72 3.53 -13.02 2.04
C LYS A 72 3.69 -13.05 0.53
N ASN A 73 2.61 -13.29 -0.23
CA ASN A 73 2.68 -13.30 -1.69
C ASN A 73 3.11 -11.96 -2.27
N ASN A 74 2.67 -10.83 -1.69
CA ASN A 74 3.08 -9.52 -2.19
C ASN A 74 4.54 -9.21 -1.85
N TYR A 75 5.02 -9.65 -0.67
CA TYR A 75 6.44 -9.58 -0.32
C TYR A 75 7.31 -10.44 -1.25
N LYS A 76 6.83 -11.63 -1.67
CA LYS A 76 7.49 -12.47 -2.68
C LYS A 76 7.58 -11.79 -4.04
N LYS A 77 6.46 -11.23 -4.53
CA LYS A 77 6.43 -10.49 -5.80
C LYS A 77 7.40 -9.30 -5.78
N ALA A 78 7.45 -8.55 -4.68
CA ALA A 78 8.40 -7.45 -4.51
C ALA A 78 9.86 -7.96 -4.50
N LYS A 79 10.14 -9.09 -3.84
CA LYS A 79 11.46 -9.71 -3.86
C LYS A 79 11.88 -10.08 -5.28
N GLU A 80 10.99 -10.68 -6.05
CA GLU A 80 11.26 -11.05 -7.45
C GLU A 80 11.51 -9.83 -8.32
N LYS A 81 10.77 -8.73 -8.11
CA LYS A 81 10.93 -7.49 -8.88
C LYS A 81 12.21 -6.73 -8.56
N PHE A 82 12.55 -6.60 -7.28
CA PHE A 82 13.62 -5.70 -6.83
C PHE A 82 14.90 -6.42 -6.37
N GLY A 83 14.89 -7.75 -6.28
CA GLY A 83 16.06 -8.54 -5.86
C GLY A 83 16.39 -8.45 -4.37
N VAL A 84 15.51 -7.84 -3.55
CA VAL A 84 15.69 -7.64 -2.11
C VAL A 84 14.87 -8.65 -1.33
N ASP A 85 15.43 -9.25 -0.27
CA ASP A 85 14.77 -10.32 0.46
C ASP A 85 13.74 -9.84 1.50
N PHE A 86 12.65 -9.26 1.02
CA PHE A 86 11.54 -8.79 1.85
C PHE A 86 10.80 -9.93 2.58
N VAL A 87 10.96 -11.19 2.15
CA VAL A 87 10.26 -12.32 2.80
C VAL A 87 10.90 -12.65 4.16
N ASN A 88 12.22 -12.60 4.23
CA ASN A 88 12.96 -12.82 5.46
C ASN A 88 13.16 -11.53 6.26
N ASN A 89 13.23 -10.38 5.58
CA ASN A 89 13.40 -9.06 6.19
C ASN A 89 12.21 -8.13 5.82
N PRO A 90 10.99 -8.42 6.30
CA PRO A 90 9.80 -7.70 5.87
C PRO A 90 9.81 -6.22 6.24
N ASP A 91 10.52 -5.83 7.30
CA ASP A 91 10.62 -4.43 7.72
C ASP A 91 11.28 -3.52 6.67
N LEU A 92 12.11 -4.08 5.78
CA LEU A 92 12.67 -3.33 4.64
C LEU A 92 11.58 -2.79 3.70
N ALA A 93 10.40 -3.40 3.63
CA ALA A 93 9.30 -2.88 2.80
C ALA A 93 8.69 -1.57 3.35
N GLY A 94 9.05 -1.18 4.58
CA GLY A 94 8.66 0.10 5.20
C GLY A 94 9.57 1.27 4.84
N ASP A 95 10.87 1.01 4.65
CA ASP A 95 11.88 2.01 4.29
C ASP A 95 11.55 2.64 2.93
N PHE A 96 11.53 3.98 2.85
CA PHE A 96 11.16 4.69 1.64
C PHE A 96 12.04 4.38 0.42
N ILE A 97 13.28 3.93 0.61
CA ILE A 97 14.14 3.49 -0.48
C ILE A 97 13.53 2.31 -1.25
N TYR A 98 12.70 1.49 -0.58
CA TYR A 98 12.00 0.35 -1.17
C TYR A 98 10.50 0.60 -1.31
N ALA A 99 9.87 1.25 -0.33
CA ALA A 99 8.42 1.47 -0.30
C ALA A 99 7.94 2.34 -1.46
N VAL A 100 8.69 3.39 -1.83
CA VAL A 100 8.34 4.26 -2.96
C VAL A 100 8.42 3.51 -4.28
N PRO A 101 9.52 2.81 -4.64
CA PRO A 101 9.55 1.96 -5.82
C PRO A 101 8.46 0.88 -5.85
N ILE A 102 8.19 0.21 -4.72
CA ILE A 102 7.13 -0.80 -4.61
C ILE A 102 5.75 -0.17 -4.94
N MET A 103 5.46 1.01 -4.41
CA MET A 103 4.22 1.72 -4.71
C MET A 103 4.11 2.05 -6.20
N VAL A 104 5.13 2.70 -6.78
CA VAL A 104 5.11 3.14 -8.19
C VAL A 104 4.89 1.94 -9.09
N TRP A 105 5.74 0.92 -8.96
CA TRP A 105 5.64 -0.32 -9.71
C TRP A 105 4.26 -0.98 -9.56
N GLY A 106 3.79 -1.15 -8.32
CA GLY A 106 2.55 -1.86 -8.06
C GLY A 106 1.33 -1.12 -8.60
N MET A 107 1.32 0.21 -8.56
CA MET A 107 0.23 1.03 -9.09
C MET A 107 0.26 1.13 -10.63
N GLU A 108 1.43 1.14 -11.25
CA GLU A 108 1.57 1.19 -12.71
C GLU A 108 1.25 -0.15 -13.37
N GLU A 109 1.72 -1.25 -12.78
CA GLU A 109 1.54 -2.60 -13.33
C GLU A 109 0.26 -3.29 -12.82
N GLY A 110 -0.39 -2.76 -11.79
CA GLY A 110 -1.63 -3.30 -11.21
C GLY A 110 -1.40 -4.52 -10.33
N VAL A 111 -0.29 -4.56 -9.60
CA VAL A 111 0.16 -5.73 -8.82
C VAL A 111 -0.75 -6.04 -7.62
N PHE A 112 -1.39 -5.01 -7.06
CA PHE A 112 -2.18 -5.12 -5.84
C PHE A 112 -3.59 -5.66 -6.10
N THR A 113 -4.34 -5.02 -7.00
CA THR A 113 -5.75 -5.36 -7.28
C THR A 113 -6.02 -5.78 -8.73
N GLY A 114 -5.00 -5.76 -9.60
CA GLY A 114 -5.15 -5.93 -11.05
C GLY A 114 -5.46 -4.63 -11.80
N LEU A 115 -5.82 -3.55 -11.10
CA LEU A 115 -6.14 -2.26 -11.70
C LEU A 115 -4.92 -1.36 -11.74
N LYS A 116 -4.76 -0.61 -12.84
CA LYS A 116 -3.63 0.30 -13.06
C LYS A 116 -4.02 1.74 -12.79
N ILE A 117 -3.06 2.55 -12.35
CA ILE A 117 -3.28 3.98 -12.14
C ILE A 117 -3.70 4.70 -13.44
N SER A 118 -3.16 4.28 -14.59
CA SER A 118 -3.50 4.82 -15.91
C SER A 118 -4.96 4.56 -16.34
N SER A 119 -5.65 3.61 -15.70
CA SER A 119 -7.09 3.40 -15.91
C SER A 119 -7.93 4.56 -15.38
N TYR A 120 -7.41 5.32 -14.42
CA TYR A 120 -8.14 6.39 -13.71
C TYR A 120 -7.49 7.77 -13.83
N ILE A 121 -6.17 7.83 -13.99
CA ILE A 121 -5.42 9.07 -14.09
C ILE A 121 -4.64 9.01 -15.40
N ARG A 122 -5.09 9.78 -16.39
CA ARG A 122 -4.46 9.94 -17.71
C ARG A 122 -4.77 11.33 -18.27
N GLU A 123 -4.12 11.68 -19.37
CA GLU A 123 -4.40 12.92 -20.08
C GLU A 123 -5.90 13.05 -20.41
N GLY A 124 -6.47 14.23 -20.12
CA GLY A 124 -7.89 14.52 -20.34
C GLY A 124 -8.88 13.80 -19.43
N ASN A 125 -8.44 12.90 -18.54
CA ASN A 125 -9.32 12.22 -17.59
C ASN A 125 -8.60 11.87 -16.27
N ILE A 126 -8.98 12.58 -15.21
CA ILE A 126 -8.48 12.39 -13.85
C ILE A 126 -9.65 12.04 -12.93
N ASP A 127 -9.68 10.80 -12.45
CA ASP A 127 -10.65 10.28 -11.47
C ASP A 127 -9.93 9.82 -10.20
N TYR A 128 -9.62 10.77 -9.32
CA TYR A 128 -8.91 10.50 -8.07
C TYR A 128 -9.67 9.59 -7.11
N GLU A 129 -11.00 9.61 -7.13
CA GLU A 129 -11.81 8.77 -6.23
C GLU A 129 -11.75 7.32 -6.67
N LYS A 130 -11.94 7.03 -7.97
CA LYS A 130 -11.83 5.66 -8.47
C LYS A 130 -10.39 5.15 -8.44
N ALA A 131 -9.38 6.03 -8.50
CA ALA A 131 -7.98 5.65 -8.36
C ALA A 131 -7.66 4.93 -7.04
N ARG A 132 -8.49 5.06 -5.98
CA ARG A 132 -8.34 4.27 -4.75
C ARG A 132 -8.35 2.76 -5.01
N LYS A 133 -9.11 2.32 -6.03
CA LYS A 133 -9.25 0.92 -6.42
C LYS A 133 -7.96 0.23 -6.85
N VAL A 134 -6.93 1.01 -7.18
CA VAL A 134 -5.61 0.50 -7.58
C VAL A 134 -4.88 -0.19 -6.42
N ILE A 135 -5.16 0.22 -5.18
CA ILE A 135 -4.44 -0.26 -3.99
C ILE A 135 -5.37 -1.07 -3.09
N ASN A 136 -6.57 -0.57 -2.84
CA ASN A 136 -7.55 -1.21 -1.98
C ASN A 136 -8.96 -1.02 -2.58
N GLY A 137 -10.03 -1.21 -1.81
CA GLY A 137 -11.41 -1.03 -2.26
C GLY A 137 -11.76 0.44 -2.57
N SER A 138 -12.70 0.99 -1.83
CA SER A 138 -13.22 2.36 -2.03
C SER A 138 -13.40 3.11 -0.71
N ASP A 139 -12.77 2.59 0.34
CA ASP A 139 -12.62 3.23 1.63
C ASP A 139 -11.88 4.56 1.49
N GLN A 140 -12.35 5.59 2.22
CA GLN A 140 -11.70 6.90 2.31
C GLN A 140 -11.45 7.59 0.94
N LYS A 141 -12.10 7.14 -0.14
CA LYS A 141 -11.81 7.61 -1.51
C LYS A 141 -11.99 9.12 -1.65
N GLU A 142 -13.02 9.70 -1.02
CA GLU A 142 -13.30 11.13 -1.07
C GLU A 142 -12.21 11.92 -0.33
N LEU A 143 -11.77 11.42 0.82
CA LEU A 143 -10.72 12.04 1.63
C LEU A 143 -9.38 12.01 0.88
N ILE A 144 -8.99 10.85 0.36
CA ILE A 144 -7.74 10.70 -0.40
C ILE A 144 -7.80 11.53 -1.69
N ALA A 145 -8.94 11.57 -2.38
CA ALA A 145 -9.12 12.43 -3.55
C ALA A 145 -9.00 13.91 -3.19
N SER A 146 -9.48 14.32 -2.01
CA SER A 146 -9.30 15.70 -1.53
C SER A 146 -7.81 16.05 -1.34
N TYR A 147 -7.00 15.12 -0.83
CA TYR A 147 -5.55 15.30 -0.74
C TYR A 147 -4.90 15.35 -2.12
N ALA A 148 -5.32 14.49 -3.05
CA ALA A 148 -4.78 14.46 -4.41
C ALA A 148 -5.00 15.79 -5.14
N ARG A 149 -6.21 16.35 -5.05
CA ARG A 149 -6.54 17.68 -5.62
C ARG A 149 -5.68 18.79 -4.99
N LYS A 150 -5.45 18.75 -3.67
CA LYS A 150 -4.57 19.72 -3.00
C LYS A 150 -3.12 19.61 -3.47
N PHE A 151 -2.58 18.40 -3.55
CA PHE A 151 -1.23 18.20 -4.07
C PHE A 151 -1.10 18.65 -5.52
N GLN A 152 -2.10 18.36 -6.36
CA GLN A 152 -2.14 18.83 -7.74
C GLN A 152 -2.08 20.37 -7.79
N SER A 153 -2.94 21.08 -7.05
CA SER A 153 -2.95 22.55 -7.00
C SER A 153 -1.58 23.10 -6.60
N ILE A 154 -1.00 22.59 -5.51
CA ILE A 154 0.31 23.03 -5.03
C ILE A 154 1.39 22.80 -6.09
N MET A 155 1.42 21.63 -6.72
CA MET A 155 2.40 21.33 -7.77
C MET A 155 2.21 22.22 -9.00
N GLU A 156 0.97 22.49 -9.42
CA GLU A 156 0.69 23.35 -10.58
C GLU A 156 1.04 24.82 -10.31
N GLU A 157 0.94 25.28 -9.06
CA GLU A 157 1.29 26.64 -8.64
C GLU A 157 2.80 26.84 -8.43
N THR A 158 3.51 25.77 -8.02
CA THR A 158 4.92 25.88 -7.59
C THR A 158 5.93 25.26 -8.56
N SER A 159 5.49 24.37 -9.44
CA SER A 159 6.38 23.68 -10.38
C SER A 159 6.67 24.53 -11.62
N THR A 160 7.93 24.54 -12.04
CA THR A 160 8.35 25.07 -13.35
C THR A 160 8.42 23.99 -14.42
N ALA A 161 8.07 22.74 -14.11
CA ALA A 161 8.04 21.65 -15.09
C ALA A 161 6.90 21.85 -16.09
N SER A 162 7.07 21.39 -17.33
CA SER A 162 5.99 21.44 -18.32
C SER A 162 4.81 20.56 -17.86
N LYS A 163 3.60 20.96 -18.24
CA LYS A 163 2.35 20.23 -17.90
C LYS A 163 2.07 19.03 -18.82
N GLU A 164 3.03 18.64 -19.65
CA GLU A 164 2.87 17.54 -20.61
C GLU A 164 3.20 16.22 -19.92
N PHE A 165 2.22 15.30 -19.89
CA PHE A 165 2.32 13.94 -19.35
C PHE A 165 1.91 12.92 -20.41
#